data_AF-A0A328B8Y6-F1
#
_entry.id   AF-A0A328B8Y6-F1
#
_cell.length_a   1.000
_cell.length_b   1.000
_cell.length_c   1.000
_cell.angle_alpha   90.00
_cell.angle_beta   90.00
_cell.angle_gamma   90.00
#
_symmetry.space_group_name_H-M   'P 1'
#
loop_
_entity.id
_entity.type
_entity.pdbx_description
1 polymer ?
#
loop_
_entity_poly.entity_id
_entity_poly.type
_entity_poly.pdbx_seq_one_letter_code
_entity_poly.pdbx_strand_id
1 'polypeptide(L)'
;MENAPRSFAAKPLLFSLHNTELVKPEGANFPLPPRLFLRTAPGQPALIVALCGTTGKLFSTTSYDGGPYQVVGGDTYATRQALGAFFQTQHAGMLPAEGGATLLGVDGSTREVRPEKGRKSFGLAQLYALLEANYIDVHCPQHGPYEGYILVFDDEGKDRRRPINPLATAAWYETYPLEHYSPVDVVAGPVLLMKSALLR
;
A
#
# COMPACT_ATOMS: atom_id res chain seq x y z
N MET A 1 -16.03 -32.45 -20.16
CA MET A 1 -16.38 -31.02 -20.07
C MET A 1 -15.12 -30.29 -19.66
N GLU A 2 -14.50 -29.58 -20.59
CA GLU A 2 -13.33 -28.76 -20.32
C GLU A 2 -13.76 -27.57 -19.45
N ASN A 3 -13.14 -27.44 -18.28
CA ASN A 3 -13.30 -26.27 -17.43
C ASN A 3 -12.57 -25.11 -18.09
N ALA A 4 -13.31 -24.25 -18.78
CA ALA A 4 -12.81 -22.95 -19.20
C ALA A 4 -12.22 -22.21 -17.98
N PRO A 5 -11.07 -21.53 -18.11
CA PRO A 5 -10.54 -20.74 -17.02
C PRO A 5 -11.55 -19.66 -16.66
N ARG A 6 -12.01 -19.66 -15.40
CA ARG A 6 -12.81 -18.57 -14.85
C ARG A 6 -11.99 -17.29 -15.02
N SER A 7 -12.50 -16.37 -15.83
CA SER A 7 -11.99 -15.01 -15.91
C SER A 7 -12.10 -14.40 -14.52
N PHE A 8 -10.99 -14.33 -13.80
CA PHE A 8 -10.91 -13.51 -12.60
C PHE A 8 -10.96 -12.07 -13.09
N ALA A 9 -12.14 -11.45 -13.02
CA ALA A 9 -12.23 -10.01 -13.15
C ALA A 9 -11.19 -9.41 -12.20
N ALA A 10 -10.24 -8.67 -12.77
CA ALA A 10 -9.14 -8.10 -12.02
C ALA A 10 -9.72 -7.30 -10.83
N LYS A 11 -9.34 -7.68 -9.61
CA LYS A 11 -9.89 -7.10 -8.39
C LYS A 11 -9.54 -5.61 -8.35
N PRO A 12 -10.45 -4.74 -7.86
CA PRO A 12 -10.12 -3.36 -7.59
C PRO A 12 -8.99 -3.25 -6.56
N LEU A 13 -8.02 -2.36 -6.82
CA LEU A 13 -6.98 -2.01 -5.85
C LEU A 13 -7.44 -0.83 -5.01
N LEU A 14 -7.04 -0.83 -3.74
CA LEU A 14 -7.35 0.21 -2.76
C LEU A 14 -6.06 0.78 -2.19
N PHE A 15 -5.66 1.94 -2.69
CA PHE A 15 -4.51 2.68 -2.17
C PHE A 15 -5.01 3.62 -1.08
N SER A 16 -4.47 3.52 0.14
CA SER A 16 -4.83 4.45 1.21
C SER A 16 -4.36 5.85 0.86
N LEU A 17 -5.21 6.84 1.13
CA LEU A 17 -4.86 8.25 1.10
C LEU A 17 -4.74 8.70 2.55
N HIS A 18 -3.57 9.17 2.96
CA HIS A 18 -3.35 9.69 4.30
C HIS A 18 -4.03 11.06 4.46
N ASN A 19 -4.56 11.38 5.65
CA ASN A 19 -5.32 12.61 5.89
C ASN A 19 -4.50 13.91 5.78
N THR A 20 -3.18 13.83 5.64
CA THR A 20 -2.32 15.00 5.37
C THR A 20 -2.22 15.34 3.88
N GLU A 21 -2.88 14.56 3.01
CA GLU A 21 -2.66 14.53 1.55
C GLU A 21 -3.80 15.17 0.73
N LEU A 22 -4.86 15.65 1.37
CA LEU A 22 -5.95 16.36 0.71
C LEU A 22 -5.86 17.85 1.00
N VAL A 23 -4.86 18.49 0.42
CA VAL A 23 -4.82 19.95 0.35
C VAL A 23 -5.87 20.36 -0.68
N LYS A 24 -7.10 20.60 -0.23
CA LYS A 24 -8.01 21.42 -1.03
C LYS A 24 -7.37 22.80 -1.19
N PRO A 25 -7.42 23.42 -2.38
CA PRO A 25 -6.94 24.78 -2.59
C PRO A 25 -7.57 25.81 -1.65
N GLU A 26 -8.73 25.51 -1.06
CA GLU A 26 -9.48 26.38 -0.16
C GLU A 26 -9.46 25.88 1.29
N GLY A 27 -8.42 26.27 2.05
CA GLY A 27 -8.47 26.40 3.50
C GLY A 27 -7.99 25.20 4.33
N ALA A 28 -7.03 25.47 5.21
CA ALA A 28 -6.70 24.61 6.33
C ALA A 28 -7.94 24.43 7.24
N ASN A 29 -8.22 23.20 7.66
CA ASN A 29 -9.29 22.77 8.60
C ASN A 29 -10.56 22.13 8.00
N PHE A 30 -10.46 21.38 6.90
CA PHE A 30 -11.54 20.42 6.56
C PHE A 30 -11.36 19.12 7.36
N PRO A 31 -12.31 18.70 8.22
CA PRO A 31 -12.23 17.39 8.87
C PRO A 31 -12.44 16.30 7.81
N LEU A 32 -11.35 15.69 7.38
CA LEU A 32 -11.42 14.52 6.51
C LEU A 32 -12.03 13.35 7.30
N PRO A 33 -12.88 12.52 6.68
CA PRO A 33 -13.32 11.27 7.28
C PRO A 33 -12.08 10.43 7.58
N PRO A 34 -12.12 9.60 8.64
CA PRO A 34 -10.92 9.00 9.19
C PRO A 34 -10.09 8.15 8.21
N ARG A 35 -10.67 7.63 7.10
CA ARG A 35 -9.95 6.83 6.09
C ARG A 35 -10.54 6.99 4.69
N LEU A 36 -9.71 7.45 3.75
CA LEU A 36 -10.01 7.57 2.33
C LEU A 36 -9.10 6.66 1.52
N PHE A 37 -9.62 6.12 0.42
CA PHE A 37 -8.87 5.29 -0.50
C PHE A 37 -9.04 5.80 -1.93
N LEU A 38 -7.97 5.74 -2.70
CA LEU A 38 -8.05 5.78 -4.15
C LEU A 38 -8.29 4.37 -4.65
N ARG A 39 -9.51 4.12 -5.13
CA ARG A 39 -9.88 2.86 -5.78
C ARG A 39 -9.52 2.94 -7.25
N THR A 40 -8.78 1.94 -7.72
CA THR A 40 -8.51 1.74 -9.15
C THR A 40 -8.99 0.37 -9.57
N ALA A 41 -9.48 0.24 -10.81
CA ALA A 41 -9.84 -1.05 -11.40
C ALA A 41 -9.58 -1.00 -12.91
N PRO A 42 -9.16 -2.10 -13.54
CA PRO A 42 -8.90 -2.12 -14.98
C PRO A 42 -10.13 -1.69 -15.78
N GLY A 43 -9.92 -0.77 -16.73
CA GLY A 43 -10.99 -0.25 -17.58
C GLY A 43 -11.99 0.68 -16.86
N GLN A 44 -11.77 1.03 -15.60
CA GLN A 44 -12.62 1.97 -14.86
C GLN A 44 -11.85 3.23 -14.45
N PRO A 45 -12.51 4.40 -14.37
CA PRO A 45 -11.88 5.59 -13.83
C PRO A 45 -11.51 5.38 -12.35
N ALA A 46 -10.38 5.94 -11.94
CA ALA A 46 -10.02 6.00 -10.53
C ALA A 46 -11.07 6.81 -9.74
N LEU A 47 -11.46 6.32 -8.56
CA LEU A 47 -12.47 6.95 -7.70
C LEU A 47 -11.93 7.08 -6.28
N ILE A 48 -12.30 8.17 -5.60
CA ILE A 48 -12.07 8.28 -4.16
C ILE A 48 -13.26 7.64 -3.44
N VAL A 49 -12.94 6.75 -2.51
CA VAL A 49 -13.93 6.05 -1.68
C VAL A 49 -13.59 6.27 -0.22
N ALA A 50 -14.62 6.42 0.62
CA ALA A 50 -14.51 6.47 2.07
C ALA A 50 -14.87 5.11 2.66
N LEU A 51 -14.13 4.69 3.68
CA LEU A 51 -14.49 3.52 4.48
C LEU A 51 -15.34 3.95 5.68
N CYS A 52 -16.53 3.38 5.78
CA CYS A 52 -17.35 3.53 6.97
C CYS A 52 -16.85 2.57 8.06
N GLY A 53 -16.14 3.11 9.05
CA GLY A 53 -15.53 2.30 10.12
C GLY A 53 -16.51 1.47 10.95
N THR A 54 -17.80 1.84 11.00
CA THR A 54 -18.83 1.07 11.71
C THR A 54 -19.41 -0.09 10.89
N THR A 55 -19.34 -0.03 9.56
CA THR A 55 -19.95 -1.05 8.68
C THR A 55 -18.95 -1.81 7.83
N GLY A 56 -17.69 -1.37 7.76
CA GLY A 56 -16.68 -1.92 6.86
C GLY A 56 -16.96 -1.65 5.36
N LYS A 57 -18.01 -0.89 5.04
CA LYS A 57 -18.43 -0.64 3.65
C LYS A 57 -17.71 0.56 3.05
N LEU A 58 -17.40 0.45 1.76
CA LEU A 58 -16.83 1.52 0.95
C LEU A 58 -17.93 2.32 0.25
N PHE A 59 -17.82 3.64 0.29
CA PHE A 59 -18.73 4.56 -0.37
C PHE A 59 -17.96 5.50 -1.28
N SER A 60 -18.35 5.58 -2.55
CA SER A 60 -17.81 6.59 -3.46
C SER A 60 -18.18 7.99 -2.98
N THR A 61 -17.24 8.92 -3.07
CA THR A 61 -17.47 10.33 -2.76
C THR A 61 -16.78 11.20 -3.79
N THR A 62 -17.43 12.31 -4.16
CA THR A 62 -16.87 13.35 -5.03
C THR A 62 -16.31 14.52 -4.24
N SER A 63 -16.46 14.52 -2.91
CA SER A 63 -16.05 15.62 -2.03
C SER A 63 -14.55 15.91 -2.08
N TYR A 64 -13.75 15.00 -2.62
CA TYR A 64 -12.30 15.05 -2.71
C TYR A 64 -11.79 15.00 -4.15
N ASP A 65 -12.65 15.20 -5.15
CA ASP A 65 -12.27 15.16 -6.57
C ASP A 65 -11.53 16.43 -7.03
N GLY A 66 -11.61 17.51 -6.26
CA GLY A 66 -10.92 18.78 -6.52
C GLY A 66 -9.46 18.74 -6.07
N GLY A 67 -8.60 18.13 -6.89
CA GLY A 67 -7.14 18.12 -6.69
C GLY A 67 -6.50 19.53 -6.66
N PRO A 68 -5.17 19.63 -6.61
CA PRO A 68 -4.19 18.56 -6.83
C PRO A 68 -4.02 17.62 -5.63
N TYR A 69 -3.41 16.46 -5.87
CA TYR A 69 -3.11 15.44 -4.86
C TYR A 69 -1.61 15.36 -4.64
N GLN A 70 -1.16 15.38 -3.40
CA GLN A 70 0.26 15.28 -3.05
C GLN A 70 0.50 14.03 -2.23
N VAL A 71 1.45 13.19 -2.67
CA VAL A 71 1.88 12.02 -1.90
C VAL A 71 2.95 12.46 -0.90
N VAL A 72 2.90 11.96 0.34
CA VAL A 72 3.88 12.33 1.37
C VAL A 72 5.30 11.98 0.92
N GLY A 73 6.16 12.99 0.84
CA GLY A 73 7.56 12.83 0.41
C GLY A 73 7.74 12.62 -1.11
N GLY A 74 6.65 12.67 -1.89
CA GLY A 74 6.65 12.43 -3.33
C GLY A 74 6.11 13.59 -4.16
N ASP A 75 5.72 13.27 -5.38
CA ASP A 75 5.25 14.23 -6.38
C ASP A 75 3.80 14.71 -6.14
N THR A 76 3.46 15.78 -6.86
CA THR A 76 2.09 16.32 -6.93
C THR A 76 1.43 15.92 -8.25
N TYR A 77 0.18 15.46 -8.16
CA TYR A 77 -0.62 14.97 -9.28
C TYR A 77 -1.84 15.86 -9.48
N ALA A 78 -2.04 16.35 -10.70
CA ALA A 78 -3.14 17.27 -11.00
C ALA A 78 -4.53 16.63 -10.84
N THR A 79 -4.63 15.31 -11.08
CA THR A 79 -5.91 14.58 -11.05
C THR A 79 -5.77 13.24 -10.35
N ARG A 80 -6.88 12.73 -9.81
CA ARG A 80 -6.94 11.40 -9.19
C ARG A 80 -6.64 10.29 -10.19
N GLN A 81 -6.87 10.53 -11.48
CA GLN A 81 -6.53 9.61 -12.56
C GLN A 81 -5.02 9.54 -12.77
N ALA A 82 -4.32 10.68 -12.72
CA ALA A 82 -2.87 10.70 -12.79
C ALA A 82 -2.24 9.98 -11.58
N LEU A 83 -2.75 10.25 -10.37
CA LEU A 83 -2.32 9.55 -9.16
C LEU A 83 -2.62 8.05 -9.23
N GLY A 84 -3.80 7.68 -9.71
CA GLY A 84 -4.20 6.27 -9.86
C GLY A 84 -3.34 5.51 -10.85
N ALA A 85 -3.01 6.13 -11.99
CA ALA A 85 -2.11 5.54 -12.98
C ALA A 85 -0.71 5.33 -12.39
N PHE A 86 -0.19 6.32 -11.65
CA PHE A 86 1.08 6.19 -10.95
C PHE A 86 1.09 4.99 -9.99
N PHE A 87 0.13 4.90 -9.07
CA PHE A 87 0.07 3.79 -8.13
C PHE A 87 -0.14 2.43 -8.79
N GLN A 88 -0.92 2.36 -9.88
CA GLN A 88 -1.06 1.12 -10.67
C GLN A 88 0.27 0.69 -11.29
N THR A 89 1.06 1.62 -11.85
CA THR A 89 2.39 1.32 -12.38
C THR A 89 3.32 0.82 -11.29
N GLN A 90 3.33 1.48 -10.12
CA GLN A 90 4.19 1.09 -9.00
C GLN A 90 3.79 -0.26 -8.43
N HIS A 91 2.49 -0.52 -8.26
CA HIS A 91 1.96 -1.79 -7.80
C HIS A 91 2.32 -2.95 -8.74
N ALA A 92 2.18 -2.76 -10.06
CA ALA A 92 2.56 -3.77 -11.04
C ALA A 92 4.06 -4.11 -11.01
N GLY A 93 4.92 -3.17 -10.58
CA GLY A 93 6.37 -3.33 -10.49
C GLY A 93 6.89 -3.73 -9.10
N MET A 94 6.04 -3.84 -8.08
CA MET A 94 6.53 -3.95 -6.70
C MET A 94 7.02 -5.35 -6.30
N LEU A 95 6.65 -6.40 -7.05
CA LEU A 95 7.11 -7.75 -6.74
C LEU A 95 8.64 -7.85 -6.91
N PRO A 96 9.36 -8.34 -5.89
CA PRO A 96 10.81 -8.38 -5.93
C PRO A 96 11.32 -9.40 -6.95
N ALA A 97 12.44 -9.05 -7.59
CA ALA A 97 13.21 -10.00 -8.38
C ALA A 97 13.77 -11.14 -7.52
N GLU A 98 14.15 -12.25 -8.15
CA GLU A 98 14.72 -13.39 -7.45
C GLU A 98 15.96 -13.00 -6.64
N GLY A 99 16.00 -13.40 -5.36
CA GLY A 99 17.09 -13.08 -4.44
C GLY A 99 17.14 -11.61 -3.99
N GLY A 100 16.06 -10.84 -4.19
CA GLY A 100 15.94 -9.45 -3.77
C GLY A 100 14.72 -9.19 -2.88
N ALA A 101 14.64 -7.96 -2.39
CA ALA A 101 13.48 -7.37 -1.75
C ALA A 101 13.11 -6.08 -2.51
N THR A 102 11.87 -5.64 -2.36
CA THR A 102 11.44 -4.32 -2.82
C THR A 102 11.10 -3.47 -1.61
N LEU A 103 11.76 -2.32 -1.49
CA LEU A 103 11.36 -1.27 -0.57
C LEU A 103 10.18 -0.51 -1.19
N LEU A 104 9.08 -0.48 -0.46
CA LEU A 104 7.88 0.28 -0.76
C LEU A 104 7.93 1.58 0.05
N GLY A 105 8.13 2.70 -0.62
CA GLY A 105 8.20 4.02 0.01
C GLY A 105 6.82 4.55 0.39
N VAL A 106 6.78 5.44 1.38
CA VAL A 106 5.57 6.19 1.77
C VAL A 106 5.12 7.18 0.69
N ASP A 107 6.06 7.57 -0.18
CA ASP A 107 5.84 8.35 -1.40
C ASP A 107 5.23 7.52 -2.55
N GLY A 108 4.96 6.23 -2.31
CA GLY A 108 4.49 5.30 -3.32
C GLY A 108 5.57 4.83 -4.28
N SER A 109 6.84 5.18 -4.08
CA SER A 109 7.94 4.67 -4.89
C SER A 109 8.26 3.21 -4.57
N THR A 110 8.88 2.54 -5.53
CA THR A 110 9.45 1.20 -5.37
C THR A 110 10.95 1.25 -5.61
N ARG A 111 11.72 0.56 -4.78
CA ARG A 111 13.17 0.44 -4.95
C ARG A 111 13.63 -0.97 -4.65
N GLU A 112 14.34 -1.57 -5.58
CA GLU A 112 14.96 -2.86 -5.37
C GLU A 112 16.07 -2.77 -4.32
N VAL A 113 16.13 -3.76 -3.44
CA VAL A 113 17.17 -3.92 -2.42
C VAL A 113 17.70 -5.35 -2.47
N ARG A 114 19.00 -5.49 -2.27
CA ARG A 114 19.69 -6.78 -2.27
C ARG A 114 20.32 -7.05 -0.89
N PRO A 115 20.49 -8.32 -0.49
CA PRO A 115 21.33 -8.68 0.65
C PRO A 115 22.73 -8.07 0.53
N GLU A 116 23.38 -7.85 1.67
CA GLU A 116 24.79 -7.43 1.71
C GLU A 116 25.69 -8.33 0.86
N LYS A 117 26.76 -7.76 0.29
CA LYS A 117 27.68 -8.46 -0.61
C LYS A 117 28.16 -9.79 0.01
N GLY A 118 27.97 -10.87 -0.73
CA GLY A 118 28.36 -12.22 -0.31
C GLY A 118 27.31 -12.96 0.52
N ARG A 119 26.18 -12.33 0.87
CA ARG A 119 25.06 -12.98 1.56
C ARG A 119 23.98 -13.42 0.58
N LYS A 120 23.25 -14.48 0.97
CA LYS A 120 22.06 -15.01 0.25
C LYS A 120 20.73 -14.55 0.87
N SER A 121 20.77 -13.97 2.06
CA SER A 121 19.60 -13.55 2.85
C SER A 121 19.87 -12.23 3.54
N PHE A 122 18.82 -11.50 3.89
CA PHE A 122 18.90 -10.26 4.65
C PHE A 122 19.24 -10.56 6.11
N GLY A 123 20.19 -9.82 6.68
CA GLY A 123 20.46 -9.86 8.11
C GLY A 123 19.63 -8.81 8.84
N LEU A 124 19.32 -9.07 10.12
CA LEU A 124 18.50 -8.17 10.95
C LEU A 124 18.98 -6.72 10.98
N ALA A 125 20.30 -6.50 11.12
CA ALA A 125 20.88 -5.15 11.11
C ALA A 125 20.65 -4.40 9.79
N GLN A 126 20.67 -5.12 8.67
CA GLN A 126 20.38 -4.55 7.36
C GLN A 126 18.91 -4.13 7.27
N LEU A 127 17.98 -4.96 7.79
CA LEU A 127 16.55 -4.65 7.80
C LEU A 127 16.25 -3.40 8.62
N TYR A 128 16.82 -3.29 9.82
CA TYR A 128 16.70 -2.09 10.66
C TYR A 128 17.21 -0.85 9.95
N ALA A 129 18.38 -0.93 9.32
CA ALA A 129 18.94 0.20 8.58
C ALA A 129 18.09 0.62 7.38
N LEU A 130 17.54 -0.35 6.64
CA LEU A 130 16.71 -0.09 5.45
C LEU A 130 15.36 0.56 5.79
N LEU A 131 14.80 0.22 6.96
CA LEU A 131 13.51 0.72 7.43
C LEU A 131 13.66 1.92 8.36
N GLU A 132 14.88 2.33 8.69
CA GLU A 132 15.20 3.34 9.71
C GLU A 132 14.45 3.08 11.03
N ALA A 133 14.39 1.80 11.42
CA ALA A 133 13.55 1.30 12.51
C ALA A 133 14.39 0.82 13.70
N ASN A 134 13.82 0.94 14.90
CA ASN A 134 14.39 0.36 16.12
C ASN A 134 13.76 -1.01 16.46
N TYR A 135 12.56 -1.26 15.94
CA TYR A 135 11.83 -2.51 16.11
C TYR A 135 11.11 -2.86 14.81
N ILE A 136 11.22 -4.11 14.35
CA ILE A 136 10.54 -4.57 13.13
C ILE A 136 9.51 -5.63 13.47
N ASP A 137 8.38 -5.58 12.76
CA ASP A 137 7.40 -6.66 12.70
C ASP A 137 7.48 -7.34 11.32
N VAL A 138 7.11 -8.62 11.29
CA VAL A 138 7.12 -9.45 10.09
C VAL A 138 5.75 -10.07 9.92
N HIS A 139 5.03 -9.60 8.91
CA HIS A 139 3.75 -10.17 8.52
C HIS A 139 3.93 -11.15 7.35
N CYS A 140 3.35 -12.34 7.48
CA CYS A 140 3.41 -13.41 6.49
C CYS A 140 2.00 -13.73 5.96
N PRO A 141 1.61 -13.19 4.80
CA PRO A 141 0.37 -13.55 4.12
C PRO A 141 0.25 -15.07 3.92
N GLN A 142 -0.79 -15.67 4.51
CA GLN A 142 -1.01 -17.13 4.48
C GLN A 142 -1.82 -17.59 3.25
N HIS A 143 -2.37 -16.65 2.47
CA HIS A 143 -3.22 -16.94 1.32
C HIS A 143 -3.22 -15.76 0.35
N GLY A 144 -3.72 -15.99 -0.87
CA GLY A 144 -3.92 -14.92 -1.86
C GLY A 144 -2.66 -14.61 -2.68
N PRO A 145 -2.63 -13.48 -3.40
CA PRO A 145 -1.58 -13.17 -4.38
C PRO A 145 -0.16 -13.09 -3.80
N TYR A 146 -0.04 -12.87 -2.49
CA TYR A 146 1.22 -12.68 -1.78
C TYR A 146 1.61 -13.88 -0.90
N GLU A 147 0.97 -15.03 -1.08
CA GLU A 147 1.38 -16.27 -0.41
C GLU A 147 2.87 -16.56 -0.71
N GLY A 148 3.64 -16.83 0.34
CA GLY A 148 5.10 -17.06 0.26
C GLY A 148 5.96 -15.79 0.29
N TYR A 149 5.34 -14.60 0.29
CA TYR A 149 6.01 -13.34 0.60
C TYR A 149 5.85 -12.97 2.07
N ILE A 150 6.65 -12.00 2.51
CA ILE A 150 6.56 -11.35 3.82
C ILE A 150 6.60 -9.84 3.63
N LEU A 151 5.91 -9.13 4.51
CA LEU A 151 6.02 -7.69 4.70
C LEU A 151 6.83 -7.46 5.98
N VAL A 152 7.93 -6.74 5.88
CA VAL A 152 8.75 -6.32 7.02
C VAL A 152 8.62 -4.82 7.17
N PHE A 153 8.22 -4.36 8.35
CA PHE A 153 7.96 -2.95 8.61
C PHE A 153 8.23 -2.63 10.07
N ASP A 154 8.30 -1.35 10.40
CA ASP A 154 8.47 -0.87 11.76
C ASP A 154 7.18 -1.04 12.59
N ASP A 155 7.20 -1.78 13.70
CA ASP A 155 6.00 -2.01 14.56
C ASP A 155 5.56 -0.73 15.29
N GLU A 156 6.43 0.27 15.40
CA GLU A 156 6.02 1.62 15.80
C GLU A 156 5.10 2.29 14.75
N GLY A 157 4.91 1.65 13.59
CA GLY A 157 3.94 2.00 12.56
C GLY A 157 2.47 1.98 13.01
N LYS A 158 2.17 1.54 14.25
CA LYS A 158 0.86 1.75 14.88
C LYS A 158 0.66 3.20 15.41
N ASP A 159 1.68 4.05 15.38
CA ASP A 159 1.54 5.48 15.67
C ASP A 159 0.74 6.17 14.56
N ARG A 160 -0.44 6.69 14.92
CA ARG A 160 -1.37 7.43 14.05
C ARG A 160 -0.79 8.68 13.39
N ARG A 161 0.41 9.10 13.79
CA ARG A 161 1.14 10.25 13.21
C ARG A 161 2.00 9.86 12.01
N ARG A 162 2.25 8.56 11.78
CA ARG A 162 3.06 8.11 10.67
C ARG A 162 2.26 8.04 9.36
N PRO A 163 2.87 8.43 8.23
CA PRO A 163 2.22 8.31 6.93
C PRO A 163 1.94 6.84 6.60
N ILE A 164 0.76 6.58 6.05
CA ILE A 164 0.34 5.25 5.62
C ILE A 164 1.03 4.91 4.30
N ASN A 165 1.50 3.68 4.16
CA ASN A 165 2.10 3.20 2.92
C ASN A 165 1.01 2.80 1.91
N PRO A 166 0.87 3.50 0.77
CA PRO A 166 -0.23 3.23 -0.16
C PRO A 166 -0.11 1.86 -0.82
N LEU A 167 1.11 1.42 -1.17
CA LEU A 167 1.36 0.14 -1.84
C LEU A 167 1.18 -1.05 -0.91
N ALA A 168 1.77 -0.99 0.29
CA ALA A 168 1.61 -2.05 1.28
C ALA A 168 0.16 -2.20 1.73
N THR A 169 -0.58 -1.09 1.83
CA THR A 169 -2.01 -1.13 2.12
C THR A 169 -2.82 -1.76 0.98
N ALA A 170 -2.48 -1.49 -0.28
CA ALA A 170 -3.12 -2.16 -1.41
C ALA A 170 -2.87 -3.68 -1.38
N ALA A 171 -1.62 -4.10 -1.17
CA ALA A 171 -1.27 -5.51 -1.02
C ALA A 171 -1.99 -6.19 0.15
N TRP A 172 -2.16 -5.46 1.26
CA TRP A 172 -2.91 -5.93 2.42
C TRP A 172 -4.35 -6.26 2.07
N TYR A 173 -5.07 -5.37 1.36
CA TYR A 173 -6.48 -5.61 1.03
C TYR A 173 -6.73 -6.59 -0.12
N GLU A 174 -5.74 -6.81 -0.98
CA GLU A 174 -5.78 -7.91 -1.93
C GLU A 174 -5.74 -9.27 -1.22
N THR A 175 -5.00 -9.34 -0.10
CA THR A 175 -4.86 -10.51 0.77
C THR A 175 -6.05 -10.66 1.71
N TYR A 176 -6.45 -9.58 2.37
CA TYR A 176 -7.47 -9.51 3.43
C TYR A 176 -8.60 -8.57 3.02
N PRO A 177 -9.61 -9.07 2.27
CA PRO A 177 -10.71 -8.24 1.82
C PRO A 177 -11.43 -7.55 2.98
N LEU A 178 -11.74 -6.26 2.79
CA LEU A 178 -12.39 -5.41 3.80
C LEU A 178 -13.69 -6.02 4.34
N GLU A 179 -14.47 -6.70 3.48
CA GLU A 179 -15.73 -7.35 3.89
C GLU A 179 -15.55 -8.46 4.94
N HIS A 180 -14.33 -8.98 5.11
CA HIS A 180 -14.04 -10.11 5.98
C HIS A 180 -13.11 -9.75 7.16
N TYR A 181 -12.36 -8.64 7.10
CA TYR A 181 -11.23 -8.36 8.00
C TYR A 181 -11.21 -6.95 8.64
N SER A 182 -12.36 -6.32 8.94
CA SER A 182 -12.43 -4.99 9.60
C SER A 182 -12.29 -5.07 11.14
N PRO A 183 -11.56 -4.15 11.85
CA PRO A 183 -11.29 -2.75 11.52
C PRO A 183 -9.81 -2.44 11.25
N VAL A 184 -9.32 -3.02 10.16
CA VAL A 184 -8.35 -2.42 9.25
C VAL A 184 -7.02 -2.00 9.88
N ASP A 185 -6.11 -2.96 9.89
CA ASP A 185 -4.69 -2.70 9.97
C ASP A 185 -4.25 -2.02 8.66
N VAL A 186 -3.72 -0.81 8.79
CA VAL A 186 -3.00 -0.14 7.71
C VAL A 186 -1.51 -0.26 8.03
N VAL A 187 -0.71 -0.50 7.01
CA VAL A 187 0.74 -0.55 7.18
C VAL A 187 1.29 0.86 7.02
N ALA A 188 1.92 1.40 8.05
CA ALA A 188 2.51 2.73 8.02
C ALA A 188 4.03 2.68 7.84
N GLY A 189 4.60 3.77 7.32
CA GLY A 189 6.03 3.90 7.09
C GLY A 189 6.55 3.10 5.88
N PRO A 190 7.87 3.10 5.66
CA PRO A 190 8.50 2.25 4.65
C PRO A 190 8.27 0.77 4.95
N VAL A 191 8.11 -0.04 3.90
CA VAL A 191 7.86 -1.48 4.02
C VAL A 191 8.78 -2.24 3.07
N LEU A 192 9.39 -3.33 3.53
CA LEU A 192 10.10 -4.26 2.68
C LEU A 192 9.20 -5.44 2.32
N LEU A 193 8.99 -5.66 1.03
CA LEU A 193 8.35 -6.85 0.47
C LEU A 193 9.43 -7.82 -0.02
N MET A 194 9.46 -9.04 0.50
CA MET A 194 10.42 -10.07 0.07
C MET A 194 9.84 -11.47 0.22
N LYS A 195 10.49 -12.48 -0.37
CA LYS A 195 10.13 -13.89 -0.11
C LYS A 195 10.56 -14.29 1.31
N SER A 196 9.77 -15.11 1.98
CA SER A 196 10.06 -15.56 3.36
C SER A 196 11.44 -16.22 3.50
N ALA A 197 11.89 -16.96 2.47
CA ALA A 197 13.20 -17.61 2.44
C ALA A 197 14.41 -16.66 2.47
N LEU A 198 14.19 -15.36 2.26
CA LEU A 198 15.24 -14.34 2.32
C LEU A 198 15.42 -13.72 3.71
N LEU A 199 14.57 -14.08 4.68
CA LEU A 199 14.70 -13.71 6.08
C LEU A 199 15.48 -14.80 6.83
N ARG A 200 16.45 -14.41 7.67
CA ARG A 200 17.28 -15.33 8.46
C ARG A 200 17.33 -14.96 9.92
#